data_AF-A0A524D686-F1
#
_entry.id   AF-A0A524D686-F1
#
_cell.length_a   1.000
_cell.length_b   1.000
_cell.length_c   1.000
_cell.angle_alpha   90.00
_cell.angle_beta   90.00
_cell.angle_gamma   90.00
#
_symmetry.space_group_name_H-M   'P 1'
#
loop_
_entity.id
_entity.type
_entity.pdbx_description
1 polymer ?
#
loop_
_entity_poly.entity_id
_entity_poly.type
_entity_poly.pdbx_seq_one_letter_code
_entity_poly.pdbx_strand_id
1 'polypeptide(L)'
;MMKRLRKNTKWILIALEIGLILLILALPLSILEYLSLEIIGEPPINGKSWSEGVVAMGGEWSMRVLAVIGIIIMVHTSYFILKLKNKPLPERDVSQKELLGFFIATGIFMVLNFWIGYRWWDPEGFLGMGSLFFPSILSLVVLGLLPYLFKTYWGLEKEAFADSTRNIFSFNSSMIFIAYGYGLVSLIWHCCSFYAPKMFFFFFVIKLIQLWAVCSFFFMYGFKMLLSKLKPWAAFLITAILFGFSYPWHTPGFALTFTFFGLILCILVRKTDSFIPGLVLLYFAYMFHAGLAWQGPNITFTIIFPTSLGILAIIIYANIKIRI
;
A
#
# COMPACT_ATOMS: atom_id res chain seq x y z
N MET A 1 13.84 30.13 3.90
CA MET A 1 14.20 28.71 3.63
C MET A 1 13.11 27.90 2.90
N MET A 2 11.84 27.93 3.35
CA MET A 2 10.74 27.16 2.71
C MET A 2 10.38 27.58 1.26
N LYS A 3 10.54 28.86 0.87
CA LYS A 3 10.37 29.29 -0.53
C LYS A 3 11.42 28.70 -1.48
N ARG A 4 12.66 28.48 -1.01
CA ARG A 4 13.74 27.80 -1.77
C ARG A 4 13.45 26.32 -1.95
N LEU A 5 12.94 25.65 -0.90
CA LEU A 5 12.53 24.24 -0.96
C LEU A 5 11.41 23.97 -1.97
N ARG A 6 10.36 24.82 -2.04
CA ARG A 6 9.29 24.69 -3.04
C ARG A 6 9.78 24.84 -4.49
N LYS A 7 10.77 25.70 -4.74
CA LYS A 7 11.38 25.85 -6.08
C LYS A 7 12.21 24.61 -6.45
N ASN A 8 12.83 23.97 -5.46
CA ASN A 8 13.65 22.77 -5.66
C ASN A 8 12.82 21.47 -5.77
N THR A 9 11.62 21.39 -5.18
CA THR A 9 10.77 20.19 -5.26
C THR A 9 10.44 19.80 -6.70
N LYS A 10 10.18 20.79 -7.58
CA LYS A 10 9.92 20.52 -9.00
C LYS A 10 11.15 19.89 -9.68
N TRP A 11 12.34 20.43 -9.44
CA TRP A 11 13.58 19.91 -10.03
C TRP A 11 13.97 18.54 -9.49
N ILE A 12 13.72 18.27 -8.20
CA ILE A 12 13.94 16.94 -7.61
C ILE A 12 13.02 15.91 -8.25
N LEU A 13 11.74 16.24 -8.49
CA LEU A 13 10.81 15.33 -9.16
C LEU A 13 11.21 15.08 -10.61
N ILE A 14 11.63 16.12 -11.35
CA ILE A 14 12.13 15.97 -12.72
C ILE A 14 13.40 15.10 -12.75
N ALA A 15 14.32 15.31 -11.82
CA ALA A 15 15.54 14.51 -11.73
C ALA A 15 15.22 13.04 -11.37
N LEU A 16 14.26 12.81 -10.47
CA LEU A 16 13.77 11.47 -10.14
C LEU A 16 13.11 10.80 -11.35
N GLU A 17 12.25 11.53 -12.07
CA GLU A 17 11.59 11.05 -13.29
C GLU A 17 12.61 10.65 -14.36
N ILE A 18 13.55 11.54 -14.69
CA ILE A 18 14.60 11.26 -15.66
C ILE A 18 15.46 10.08 -15.18
N GLY A 19 15.84 10.05 -13.91
CA GLY A 19 16.63 8.95 -13.34
C GLY A 19 15.93 7.61 -13.44
N LEU A 20 14.63 7.54 -13.12
CA LEU A 20 13.82 6.33 -13.24
C LEU A 20 13.61 5.91 -14.70
N ILE A 21 13.38 6.86 -15.61
CA ILE A 21 13.26 6.58 -17.04
C ILE A 21 14.58 6.02 -17.57
N LEU A 22 15.70 6.65 -17.25
CA LEU A 22 17.03 6.17 -17.67
C LEU A 22 17.33 4.79 -17.08
N LEU A 23 16.98 4.55 -15.81
CA LEU A 23 17.13 3.23 -15.19
C LEU A 23 16.31 2.16 -15.94
N ILE A 24 15.04 2.46 -16.22
CA ILE A 24 14.14 1.55 -16.94
C ILE A 24 14.54 1.38 -18.40
N LEU A 25 15.22 2.32 -19.04
CA LEU A 25 15.66 2.18 -20.44
C LEU A 25 17.04 1.54 -20.56
N ALA A 26 17.94 1.77 -19.60
CA ALA A 26 19.33 1.36 -19.69
C ALA A 26 19.60 -0.01 -19.07
N LEU A 27 18.83 -0.44 -18.05
CA LEU A 27 19.06 -1.75 -17.45
C LEU A 27 18.54 -2.88 -18.36
N PRO A 28 19.32 -3.96 -18.56
CA PRO A 28 18.83 -5.18 -19.18
C PRO A 28 17.58 -5.70 -18.49
N LEU A 29 16.62 -6.22 -19.25
CA LEU A 29 15.35 -6.70 -18.69
C LEU A 29 15.58 -7.86 -17.70
N SER A 30 16.60 -8.68 -17.94
CA SER A 30 17.05 -9.74 -17.01
C SER A 30 17.58 -9.20 -15.68
N ILE A 31 18.20 -8.02 -15.66
CA ILE A 31 18.63 -7.36 -14.42
C ILE A 31 17.43 -6.75 -13.71
N LEU A 32 16.47 -6.17 -14.44
CA LEU A 32 15.21 -5.68 -13.86
C LEU A 32 14.37 -6.82 -13.28
N GLU A 33 14.34 -7.97 -13.95
CA GLU A 33 13.76 -9.22 -13.48
C GLU A 33 14.49 -9.77 -12.25
N TYR A 34 15.83 -9.82 -12.27
CA TYR A 34 16.66 -10.27 -11.14
C TYR A 34 16.50 -9.36 -9.91
N LEU A 35 16.44 -8.04 -10.11
CA LEU A 35 16.16 -7.10 -9.03
C LEU A 35 14.74 -7.27 -8.45
N SER A 36 13.84 -7.92 -9.18
CA SER A 36 12.51 -8.35 -8.69
C SER A 36 12.48 -9.78 -8.13
N LEU A 37 13.53 -10.58 -8.32
CA LEU A 37 13.61 -12.00 -7.93
C LEU A 37 14.92 -12.32 -7.20
N GLU A 38 14.84 -12.61 -5.91
CA GLU A 38 15.54 -13.81 -5.40
C GLU A 38 14.98 -14.34 -4.07
N ILE A 39 14.81 -15.66 -4.04
CA ILE A 39 14.53 -16.59 -2.93
C ILE A 39 13.05 -16.78 -2.55
N ILE A 40 12.31 -17.55 -3.37
CA ILE A 40 11.85 -18.93 -3.09
C ILE A 40 11.13 -19.45 -4.35
N GLY A 41 11.52 -20.65 -4.78
CA GLY A 41 11.01 -21.32 -5.97
C GLY A 41 9.55 -21.77 -5.87
N GLU A 42 8.63 -20.83 -5.95
CA GLU A 42 7.27 -21.15 -6.37
C GLU A 42 7.21 -21.22 -7.90
N PRO A 43 6.80 -22.36 -8.48
CA PRO A 43 6.62 -22.45 -9.93
C PRO A 43 5.55 -21.45 -10.38
N PRO A 44 5.61 -20.94 -11.62
CA PRO A 44 4.51 -20.16 -12.18
C PRO A 44 3.26 -21.02 -12.14
N ILE A 45 2.33 -20.71 -11.23
CA ILE A 45 1.02 -21.36 -11.23
C ILE A 45 0.34 -20.95 -12.56
N ASN A 46 -0.12 -21.91 -13.36
CA ASN A 46 -0.48 -21.83 -14.80
C ASN A 46 0.67 -22.05 -15.82
N GLY A 47 1.88 -22.38 -15.41
CA GLY A 47 2.91 -22.96 -16.29
C GLY A 47 3.49 -22.04 -17.36
N LYS A 48 3.20 -20.73 -17.33
CA LYS A 48 3.71 -19.75 -18.29
C LYS A 48 4.94 -19.04 -17.74
N SER A 49 6.01 -19.00 -18.52
CA SER A 49 7.21 -18.24 -18.16
C SER A 49 6.94 -16.74 -18.21
N TRP A 50 7.73 -15.96 -17.46
CA TRP A 50 7.71 -14.51 -17.57
C TRP A 50 7.87 -14.02 -19.01
N SER A 51 8.72 -14.70 -19.79
CA SER A 51 8.93 -14.40 -21.22
C SER A 51 7.64 -14.51 -22.05
N GLU A 52 6.73 -15.43 -21.73
CA GLU A 52 5.41 -15.50 -22.38
C GLU A 52 4.52 -14.29 -22.02
N GLY A 53 4.61 -13.80 -20.78
CA GLY A 53 3.94 -12.57 -20.35
C GLY A 53 4.49 -11.33 -21.07
N VAL A 54 5.80 -11.25 -21.25
CA VAL A 54 6.47 -10.18 -22.03
C VAL A 54 5.97 -10.18 -23.48
N VAL A 55 5.91 -11.35 -24.12
CA VAL A 55 5.42 -11.48 -25.50
C VAL A 55 3.94 -11.09 -25.61
N ALA A 56 3.09 -11.52 -24.67
CA ALA A 56 1.67 -11.18 -24.64
C ALA A 56 1.42 -9.66 -24.51
N MET A 57 2.35 -8.94 -23.89
CA MET A 57 2.31 -7.48 -23.73
C MET A 57 2.95 -6.73 -24.92
N GLY A 58 3.23 -7.41 -26.03
CA GLY A 58 3.83 -6.82 -27.22
C GLY A 58 5.35 -6.70 -27.15
N GLY A 59 6.00 -7.48 -26.30
CA GLY A 59 7.46 -7.56 -26.17
C GLY A 59 8.08 -6.56 -25.19
N GLU A 60 9.40 -6.69 -25.00
CA GLU A 60 10.19 -5.90 -24.07
C GLU A 60 10.02 -4.38 -24.25
N TRP A 61 10.04 -3.91 -25.49
CA TRP A 61 9.90 -2.48 -25.80
C TRP A 61 8.56 -1.92 -25.35
N SER A 62 7.48 -2.67 -25.55
CA SER A 62 6.14 -2.28 -25.12
C SER A 62 6.06 -2.14 -23.60
N MET A 63 6.69 -3.04 -22.84
CA MET A 63 6.76 -2.96 -21.38
C MET A 63 7.56 -1.75 -20.89
N ARG A 64 8.70 -1.46 -21.54
CA ARG A 64 9.51 -0.26 -21.25
C ARG A 64 8.72 1.02 -21.49
N VAL A 65 8.02 1.11 -22.62
CA VAL A 65 7.16 2.26 -22.93
C VAL A 65 6.04 2.43 -21.89
N LEU A 66 5.35 1.34 -21.54
CA LEU A 66 4.29 1.37 -20.53
C LEU A 66 4.80 1.81 -19.16
N ALA A 67 5.97 1.33 -18.74
CA ALA A 67 6.56 1.77 -17.47
C ALA A 67 7.02 3.22 -17.49
N VAL A 68 7.56 3.72 -18.61
CA VAL A 68 7.86 5.15 -18.77
C VAL A 68 6.60 5.99 -18.61
N ILE A 69 5.49 5.59 -19.26
CA ILE A 69 4.18 6.22 -19.08
C ILE A 69 3.76 6.17 -17.61
N GLY A 70 3.96 5.03 -16.94
CA GLY A 70 3.67 4.84 -15.52
C GLY A 70 4.46 5.81 -14.62
N ILE A 71 5.77 5.96 -14.84
CA ILE A 71 6.61 6.93 -14.12
C ILE A 71 6.07 8.34 -14.31
N ILE A 72 5.79 8.74 -15.56
CA ILE A 72 5.30 10.08 -15.88
C ILE A 72 4.01 10.36 -15.10
N ILE A 73 3.03 9.45 -15.15
CA ILE A 73 1.75 9.55 -14.42
C ILE A 73 2.01 9.68 -12.91
N MET A 74 2.84 8.80 -12.34
CA MET A 74 3.14 8.81 -10.91
C MET A 74 3.78 10.12 -10.47
N VAL A 75 4.83 10.59 -11.15
CA VAL A 75 5.58 11.78 -10.77
C VAL A 75 4.71 13.03 -10.90
N HIS A 76 4.00 13.17 -12.02
CA HIS A 76 3.15 14.33 -12.28
C HIS A 76 1.97 14.40 -11.33
N THR A 77 1.35 13.26 -11.02
CA THR A 77 0.24 13.20 -10.07
C THR A 77 0.72 13.43 -8.63
N SER A 78 1.91 12.92 -8.28
CA SER A 78 2.53 13.13 -6.95
C SER A 78 2.85 14.59 -6.66
N TYR A 79 3.12 15.39 -7.69
CA TYR A 79 3.39 16.82 -7.55
C TYR A 79 2.24 17.59 -6.87
N PHE A 80 0.98 17.21 -7.13
CA PHE A 80 -0.19 17.85 -6.51
C PHE A 80 -0.22 17.66 -5.00
N ILE A 81 0.11 16.45 -4.52
CA ILE A 81 0.17 16.13 -3.09
C ILE A 81 1.31 16.87 -2.39
N LEU A 82 2.48 16.93 -3.04
CA LEU A 82 3.66 17.58 -2.46
C LEU A 82 3.47 19.08 -2.26
N LYS A 83 2.63 19.73 -3.09
CA LYS A 83 2.26 21.15 -2.95
C LYS A 83 1.38 21.46 -1.75
N LEU A 84 0.67 20.46 -1.22
CA LEU A 84 -0.19 20.66 -0.06
C LEU A 84 0.62 21.17 1.13
N LYS A 85 0.02 22.05 1.92
CA LYS A 85 0.62 22.46 3.18
C LYS A 85 0.55 21.29 4.16
N ASN A 86 1.63 21.10 4.92
CA ASN A 86 1.57 20.19 6.05
C ASN A 86 0.52 20.73 7.03
N LYS A 87 -0.22 19.83 7.67
CA LYS A 87 -1.09 20.19 8.79
C LYS A 87 -0.26 20.68 10.00
N PRO A 88 -0.84 21.25 11.06
CA PRO A 88 -0.11 21.43 12.32
C PRO A 88 0.39 20.07 12.85
N LEU A 89 1.44 20.07 13.67
CA LEU A 89 1.78 18.87 14.43
C LEU A 89 0.76 18.72 15.57
N PRO A 90 0.34 17.49 15.90
CA PRO A 90 -0.49 17.26 17.07
C PRO A 90 0.32 17.59 18.34
N GLU A 91 -0.17 18.52 19.15
CA GLU A 91 0.36 18.78 20.48
C GLU A 91 -0.45 17.93 21.46
N ARG A 92 0.13 16.80 21.87
CA ARG A 92 -0.48 15.88 22.83
C ARG A 92 0.60 15.25 23.68
N ASP A 93 0.45 15.29 25.00
CA ASP A 93 1.33 14.55 25.88
C ASP A 93 1.00 13.06 25.84
N VAL A 94 1.94 12.26 25.34
CA VAL A 94 1.81 10.82 25.21
C VAL A 94 2.53 10.14 26.37
N SER A 95 1.78 9.34 27.12
CA SER A 95 2.32 8.58 28.24
C SER A 95 3.22 7.43 27.75
N GLN A 96 4.20 7.02 28.57
CA GLN A 96 5.04 5.87 28.26
C GLN A 96 4.25 4.56 28.18
N LYS A 97 3.16 4.44 28.97
CA LYS A 97 2.27 3.27 28.95
C LYS A 97 1.54 3.14 27.60
N GLU A 98 1.13 4.26 27.04
CA GLU A 98 0.48 4.28 25.72
C GLU A 98 1.46 3.89 24.60
N LEU A 99 2.68 4.44 24.62
CA LEU A 99 3.75 4.06 23.68
C LEU A 99 4.08 2.57 23.78
N LEU A 100 4.24 2.05 25.00
CA LEU A 100 4.49 0.63 25.24
C LEU A 100 3.34 -0.23 24.70
N GLY A 101 2.09 0.17 24.98
CA GLY A 101 0.90 -0.50 24.46
C GLY A 101 0.88 -0.56 22.92
N PHE A 102 1.23 0.54 22.25
CA PHE A 102 1.37 0.56 20.79
C PHE A 102 2.45 -0.40 20.27
N PHE A 103 3.64 -0.43 20.87
CA PHE A 103 4.70 -1.32 20.42
C PHE A 103 4.39 -2.80 20.69
N ILE A 104 3.76 -3.12 21.82
CA ILE A 104 3.27 -4.49 22.10
C ILE A 104 2.22 -4.89 21.06
N ALA A 105 1.24 -4.04 20.79
CA ALA A 105 0.23 -4.29 19.77
C ALA A 105 0.85 -4.43 18.37
N THR A 106 1.90 -3.68 18.07
CA THR A 106 2.69 -3.85 16.84
C THR A 106 3.34 -5.22 16.76
N GLY A 107 3.95 -5.70 17.85
CA GLY A 107 4.51 -7.06 17.93
C GLY A 107 3.45 -8.14 17.69
N ILE A 108 2.26 -7.98 18.29
CA ILE A 108 1.11 -8.86 18.03
C ILE A 108 0.69 -8.80 16.57
N PHE A 109 0.63 -7.59 15.98
CA PHE A 109 0.29 -7.38 14.58
C PHE A 109 1.24 -8.14 13.65
N MET A 110 2.56 -8.07 13.92
CA MET A 110 3.58 -8.81 13.18
C MET A 110 3.37 -10.32 13.32
N VAL A 111 3.28 -10.83 14.55
CA VAL A 111 3.12 -12.27 14.81
C VAL A 111 1.87 -12.82 14.12
N LEU A 112 0.73 -12.14 14.26
CA LEU A 112 -0.51 -12.57 13.64
C LEU A 112 -0.42 -12.53 12.12
N ASN A 113 0.12 -11.47 11.50
CA ASN A 113 0.25 -11.43 10.05
C ASN A 113 1.18 -12.51 9.50
N PHE A 114 2.29 -12.80 10.17
CA PHE A 114 3.18 -13.90 9.78
C PHE A 114 2.51 -15.26 9.98
N TRP A 115 1.77 -15.47 11.07
CA TRP A 115 1.11 -16.75 11.36
C TRP A 115 -0.09 -17.01 10.44
N ILE A 116 -0.86 -15.97 10.13
CA ILE A 116 -1.98 -15.96 9.17
C ILE A 116 -1.50 -16.27 7.74
N GLY A 117 -0.34 -15.73 7.37
CA GLY A 117 0.21 -15.83 6.02
C GLY A 117 0.40 -17.26 5.50
N TYR A 118 0.48 -18.27 6.37
CA TYR A 118 0.88 -19.64 5.98
C TYR A 118 -0.27 -20.66 5.79
N ARG A 119 -1.53 -20.38 6.12
CA ARG A 119 -2.64 -21.38 5.99
C ARG A 119 -4.04 -20.83 5.72
N TRP A 120 -4.15 -19.54 5.47
CA TRP A 120 -5.39 -18.92 4.98
C TRP A 120 -5.74 -19.27 3.52
N TRP A 121 -4.78 -19.82 2.76
CA TRP A 121 -4.91 -20.20 1.37
C TRP A 121 -4.83 -21.72 1.22
N ASP A 122 -5.70 -22.27 0.37
CA ASP A 122 -5.69 -23.66 -0.07
C ASP A 122 -6.22 -23.71 -1.52
N PRO A 123 -5.40 -24.06 -2.53
CA PRO A 123 -5.83 -24.08 -3.93
C PRO A 123 -6.93 -25.12 -4.22
N GLU A 124 -7.01 -26.16 -3.40
CA GLU A 124 -8.04 -27.21 -3.45
C GLU A 124 -9.27 -26.86 -2.62
N GLY A 125 -9.15 -25.86 -1.74
CA GLY A 125 -10.23 -25.35 -0.92
C GLY A 125 -11.33 -24.64 -1.71
N PHE A 126 -12.53 -24.58 -1.13
CA PHE A 126 -13.65 -23.82 -1.68
C PHE A 126 -13.24 -22.35 -1.87
N LEU A 127 -13.25 -21.86 -3.11
CA LEU A 127 -12.84 -20.49 -3.48
C LEU A 127 -11.40 -20.13 -3.09
N GLY A 128 -10.52 -21.12 -2.88
CA GLY A 128 -9.14 -20.90 -2.45
C GLY A 128 -8.95 -20.74 -0.94
N MET A 129 -10.01 -20.95 -0.14
CA MET A 129 -9.98 -20.73 1.31
C MET A 129 -9.32 -21.90 2.04
N GLY A 130 -8.23 -21.62 2.74
CA GLY A 130 -7.58 -22.57 3.63
C GLY A 130 -8.21 -22.64 5.02
N SER A 131 -7.75 -23.58 5.83
CA SER A 131 -8.29 -23.87 7.17
C SER A 131 -8.23 -22.71 8.15
N LEU A 132 -7.29 -21.76 7.98
CA LEU A 132 -7.17 -20.57 8.82
C LEU A 132 -7.86 -19.33 8.23
N PHE A 133 -8.62 -19.44 7.14
CA PHE A 133 -9.23 -18.29 6.46
C PHE A 133 -10.08 -17.41 7.40
N PHE A 134 -11.12 -17.96 8.03
CA PHE A 134 -12.01 -17.19 8.90
C PHE A 134 -11.32 -16.65 10.17
N PRO A 135 -10.51 -17.44 10.90
CA PRO A 135 -9.71 -16.92 12.00
C PRO A 135 -8.83 -15.74 11.59
N SER A 136 -8.20 -15.82 10.42
CA SER A 136 -7.33 -14.77 9.89
C SER A 136 -8.08 -13.46 9.66
N ILE A 137 -9.25 -13.54 9.02
CA ILE A 137 -10.10 -12.37 8.78
C ILE A 137 -10.55 -11.75 10.10
N LEU A 138 -11.01 -12.57 11.05
CA LEU A 138 -11.44 -12.08 12.35
C LEU A 138 -10.29 -11.39 13.10
N SER A 139 -9.09 -11.98 13.09
CA SER A 139 -7.90 -11.37 13.68
C SER A 139 -7.55 -10.04 13.02
N LEU A 140 -7.58 -9.94 11.69
CA LEU A 140 -7.34 -8.68 10.98
C LEU A 140 -8.39 -7.61 11.30
N VAL A 141 -9.65 -8.00 11.41
CA VAL A 141 -10.73 -7.08 11.82
C VAL A 141 -10.48 -6.55 13.23
N VAL A 142 -10.18 -7.43 14.20
CA VAL A 142 -9.85 -7.04 15.58
C VAL A 142 -8.64 -6.09 15.61
N LEU A 143 -7.58 -6.41 14.87
CA LEU A 143 -6.40 -5.56 14.77
C LEU A 143 -6.72 -4.18 14.18
N GLY A 144 -7.54 -4.11 13.13
CA GLY A 144 -7.95 -2.84 12.53
C GLY A 144 -8.84 -1.98 13.43
N LEU A 145 -9.52 -2.61 14.40
CA LEU A 145 -10.31 -1.94 15.42
C LEU A 145 -9.51 -1.50 16.67
N LEU A 146 -8.25 -1.92 16.82
CA LEU A 146 -7.39 -1.56 17.96
C LEU A 146 -7.32 -0.05 18.24
N PRO A 147 -7.19 0.84 17.24
CA PRO A 147 -7.19 2.28 17.50
C PRO A 147 -8.44 2.77 18.25
N TYR A 148 -9.60 2.16 18.01
CA TYR A 148 -10.84 2.51 18.70
C TYR A 148 -10.89 1.96 20.12
N LEU A 149 -10.34 0.76 20.35
CA LEU A 149 -10.18 0.22 21.71
C LEU A 149 -9.22 1.10 22.53
N PHE A 150 -8.13 1.52 21.91
CA PHE A 150 -7.16 2.45 22.48
C PHE A 150 -7.77 3.80 22.83
N LYS A 151 -8.63 4.33 21.95
CA LYS A 151 -9.42 5.53 22.22
C LYS A 151 -10.21 5.41 23.52
N THR A 152 -10.95 4.31 23.69
CA THR A 152 -11.76 4.08 24.89
C THR A 152 -10.89 3.86 26.13
N TYR A 153 -9.84 3.06 26.02
CA TYR A 153 -8.99 2.69 27.17
C TYR A 153 -8.17 3.87 27.72
N TRP A 154 -7.64 4.73 26.84
CA TRP A 154 -6.85 5.90 27.25
C TRP A 154 -7.65 7.22 27.27
N GLY A 155 -8.95 7.19 26.98
CA GLY A 155 -9.80 8.39 26.96
C GLY A 155 -9.37 9.42 25.91
N LEU A 156 -9.01 8.96 24.70
CA LEU A 156 -8.39 9.81 23.68
C LEU A 156 -9.42 10.67 22.95
N GLU A 157 -9.09 11.95 22.79
CA GLU A 157 -9.86 12.89 21.96
C GLU A 157 -9.73 12.59 20.47
N LYS A 158 -10.64 13.12 19.65
CA LYS A 158 -10.70 12.86 18.21
C LYS A 158 -9.42 13.32 17.50
N GLU A 159 -8.81 14.39 17.99
CA GLU A 159 -7.62 15.08 17.48
C GLU A 159 -6.37 14.19 17.56
N ALA A 160 -6.38 13.19 18.44
CA ALA A 160 -5.34 12.17 18.55
C ALA A 160 -5.28 11.24 17.33
N PHE A 161 -6.32 11.22 16.50
CA PHE A 161 -6.44 10.39 15.31
C PHE A 161 -6.39 11.23 14.03
N ALA A 162 -5.93 10.62 12.92
CA ALA A 162 -6.06 11.21 11.59
C ALA A 162 -7.57 11.30 11.21
N ASP A 163 -8.03 12.47 10.79
CA ASP A 163 -9.43 12.75 10.44
C ASP A 163 -9.83 12.08 9.11
N SER A 164 -10.97 11.39 9.09
CA SER A 164 -11.39 10.57 7.94
C SER A 164 -12.25 11.30 6.90
N THR A 165 -12.62 12.57 7.09
CA THR A 165 -13.91 13.03 6.51
C THR A 165 -13.94 14.22 5.55
N ARG A 166 -12.99 15.17 5.53
CA ARG A 166 -13.27 16.46 4.82
C ARG A 166 -12.82 16.60 3.36
N ASN A 167 -12.05 15.68 2.78
CA ASN A 167 -11.65 15.84 1.37
C ASN A 167 -11.32 14.54 0.61
N ILE A 168 -11.86 13.41 1.08
CA ILE A 168 -11.54 12.07 0.58
C ILE A 168 -11.73 11.93 -0.94
N PHE A 169 -12.84 12.46 -1.48
CA PHE A 169 -13.15 12.39 -2.90
C PHE A 169 -12.18 13.18 -3.80
N SER A 170 -11.66 14.30 -3.30
CA SER A 170 -10.72 15.13 -4.06
C SER A 170 -9.36 14.44 -4.27
N PHE A 171 -8.98 13.53 -3.37
CA PHE A 171 -7.70 12.84 -3.41
C PHE A 171 -7.77 11.44 -4.01
N ASN A 172 -8.91 10.76 -3.95
CA ASN A 172 -9.04 9.38 -4.43
C ASN A 172 -8.67 9.24 -5.91
N SER A 173 -9.06 10.18 -6.77
CA SER A 173 -8.68 10.16 -8.19
C SER A 173 -7.15 10.20 -8.36
N SER A 174 -6.47 11.09 -7.62
CA SER A 174 -5.01 11.19 -7.63
C SER A 174 -4.34 9.91 -7.12
N MET A 175 -4.89 9.28 -6.07
CA MET A 175 -4.38 8.01 -5.55
C MET A 175 -4.52 6.88 -6.56
N ILE A 176 -5.68 6.80 -7.24
CA ILE A 176 -5.95 5.81 -8.29
C ILE A 176 -5.01 6.01 -9.47
N PHE A 177 -4.76 7.26 -9.91
CA PHE A 177 -3.81 7.54 -10.99
C PHE A 177 -2.38 7.14 -10.63
N ILE A 178 -1.92 7.45 -9.40
CA ILE A 178 -0.59 7.03 -8.95
C ILE A 178 -0.51 5.49 -8.89
N ALA A 179 -1.54 4.84 -8.36
CA ALA A 179 -1.64 3.39 -8.32
C ALA A 179 -1.63 2.75 -9.71
N TYR A 180 -2.32 3.37 -10.68
CA TYR A 180 -2.33 2.92 -12.06
C TYR A 180 -0.95 3.05 -12.71
N GLY A 181 -0.31 4.21 -12.55
CA GLY A 181 1.06 4.41 -13.01
C GLY A 181 2.03 3.41 -12.36
N TYR A 182 1.87 3.12 -11.06
CA TYR A 182 2.64 2.07 -10.38
C TYR A 182 2.40 0.70 -10.98
N GLY A 183 1.15 0.34 -11.29
CA GLY A 183 0.82 -0.91 -11.99
C GLY A 183 1.56 -1.03 -13.31
N LEU A 184 1.57 0.04 -14.12
CA LEU A 184 2.30 0.08 -15.39
C LEU A 184 3.82 -0.06 -15.20
N VAL A 185 4.40 0.59 -14.18
CA VAL A 185 5.82 0.41 -13.82
C VAL A 185 6.07 -1.03 -13.39
N SER A 186 5.18 -1.61 -12.60
CA SER A 186 5.32 -2.94 -12.03
C SER A 186 5.25 -4.07 -13.06
N LEU A 187 4.75 -3.80 -14.26
CA LEU A 187 4.82 -4.76 -15.36
C LEU A 187 6.27 -5.18 -15.65
N ILE A 188 7.23 -4.26 -15.49
CA ILE A 188 8.66 -4.54 -15.67
C ILE A 188 9.25 -5.39 -14.55
N TRP A 189 8.75 -5.20 -13.33
CA TRP A 189 9.25 -5.85 -12.14
C TRP A 189 8.43 -7.12 -11.92
N HIS A 190 8.83 -8.22 -12.54
CA HIS A 190 8.13 -9.49 -12.40
C HIS A 190 8.32 -10.07 -11.01
N CYS A 191 7.39 -9.81 -10.10
CA CYS A 191 7.55 -10.20 -8.70
C CYS A 191 6.43 -11.06 -8.12
N CYS A 192 5.45 -11.52 -8.90
CA CYS A 192 4.36 -12.35 -8.34
C CYS A 192 3.77 -13.38 -9.32
N SER A 193 3.49 -14.58 -8.78
CA SER A 193 2.89 -15.75 -9.40
C SER A 193 1.40 -15.57 -9.80
N PHE A 194 0.97 -16.24 -10.88
CA PHE A 194 -0.37 -16.15 -11.45
C PHE A 194 -1.38 -17.04 -10.69
N TYR A 195 -2.46 -16.46 -10.15
CA TYR A 195 -3.53 -17.22 -9.47
C TYR A 195 -4.64 -17.69 -10.43
N ALA A 196 -5.44 -18.69 -10.02
CA ALA A 196 -6.64 -19.10 -10.74
C ALA A 196 -7.76 -18.03 -10.64
N PRO A 197 -8.55 -17.80 -11.71
CA PRO A 197 -9.66 -16.85 -11.77
C PRO A 197 -10.63 -16.86 -10.57
N LYS A 198 -10.97 -18.07 -10.09
CA LYS A 198 -11.88 -18.28 -8.95
C LYS A 198 -11.40 -17.67 -7.62
N MET A 199 -10.12 -17.33 -7.50
CA MET A 199 -9.48 -16.87 -6.26
C MET A 199 -9.35 -15.34 -6.17
N PHE A 200 -9.57 -14.60 -7.26
CA PHE A 200 -9.28 -13.15 -7.30
C PHE A 200 -10.21 -12.30 -6.45
N PHE A 201 -11.51 -12.57 -6.49
CA PHE A 201 -12.49 -11.76 -5.76
C PHE A 201 -12.20 -11.78 -4.25
N PHE A 202 -11.92 -12.97 -3.71
CA PHE A 202 -11.58 -13.15 -2.31
C PHE A 202 -10.24 -12.53 -1.97
N PHE A 203 -9.22 -12.74 -2.81
CA PHE A 203 -7.91 -12.16 -2.60
C PHE A 203 -7.97 -10.64 -2.44
N PHE A 204 -8.69 -9.91 -3.29
CA PHE A 204 -8.80 -8.44 -3.18
C PHE A 204 -9.60 -7.99 -1.95
N VAL A 205 -10.67 -8.68 -1.56
CA VAL A 205 -11.41 -8.37 -0.34
C VAL A 205 -10.53 -8.55 0.90
N ILE A 206 -9.82 -9.66 0.99
CA ILE A 206 -8.94 -9.97 2.12
C ILE A 206 -7.79 -8.96 2.17
N LYS A 207 -7.14 -8.70 1.04
CA LYS A 207 -6.05 -7.73 0.95
C LYS A 207 -6.53 -6.34 1.34
N LEU A 208 -7.74 -5.96 0.98
CA LEU A 208 -8.33 -4.72 1.43
C LEU A 208 -8.52 -4.66 2.95
N ILE A 209 -9.06 -5.72 3.57
CA ILE A 209 -9.21 -5.81 5.03
C ILE A 209 -7.86 -5.74 5.72
N GLN A 210 -6.86 -6.46 5.20
CA GLN A 210 -5.49 -6.46 5.71
C GLN A 210 -4.87 -5.07 5.62
N LEU A 211 -4.91 -4.44 4.45
CA LEU A 211 -4.40 -3.08 4.24
C LEU A 211 -5.15 -2.07 5.10
N TRP A 212 -6.47 -2.20 5.24
CA TRP A 212 -7.27 -1.34 6.12
C TRP A 212 -6.82 -1.47 7.57
N ALA A 213 -6.65 -2.70 8.08
CA ALA A 213 -6.24 -2.94 9.45
C ALA A 213 -4.85 -2.34 9.74
N VAL A 214 -3.90 -2.57 8.82
CA VAL A 214 -2.54 -2.01 8.88
C VAL A 214 -2.60 -0.48 8.85
N CYS A 215 -3.32 0.10 7.89
CA CYS A 215 -3.34 1.56 7.73
C CYS A 215 -4.08 2.27 8.87
N SER A 216 -5.17 1.68 9.36
CA SER A 216 -5.87 2.15 10.56
C SER A 216 -4.89 2.17 11.74
N PHE A 217 -4.22 1.05 12.03
CA PHE A 217 -3.34 0.96 13.18
C PHE A 217 -2.12 1.90 13.11
N PHE A 218 -1.34 1.83 12.02
CA PHE A 218 -0.10 2.59 11.90
C PHE A 218 -0.31 4.05 11.52
N PHE A 219 -1.27 4.37 10.65
CA PHE A 219 -1.37 5.71 10.07
C PHE A 219 -2.54 6.54 10.63
N MET A 220 -3.62 5.92 11.12
CA MET A 220 -4.68 6.66 11.81
C MET A 220 -4.24 7.06 13.22
N TYR A 221 -3.61 6.14 13.94
CA TYR A 221 -3.23 6.32 15.35
C TYR A 221 -1.72 6.37 15.57
N GLY A 222 -0.99 5.31 15.23
CA GLY A 222 0.43 5.15 15.58
C GLY A 222 1.31 6.31 15.13
N PHE A 223 1.15 6.76 13.89
CA PHE A 223 1.94 7.84 13.33
C PHE A 223 1.68 9.18 14.02
N LYS A 224 0.42 9.51 14.34
CA LYS A 224 0.09 10.74 15.07
C LYS A 224 0.65 10.72 16.48
N MET A 225 0.55 9.57 17.16
CA MET A 225 1.14 9.37 18.49
C MET A 225 2.67 9.54 18.46
N LEU A 226 3.35 8.97 17.46
CA LEU A 226 4.80 9.12 17.32
C LEU A 226 5.18 10.56 16.95
N LEU A 227 4.39 11.26 16.13
CA LEU A 227 4.63 12.67 15.78
C LEU A 227 4.50 13.62 16.96
N SER A 228 3.66 13.32 17.96
CA SER A 228 3.53 14.15 19.15
C SER A 228 4.64 13.92 20.18
N LYS A 229 5.39 12.81 20.08
CA LYS A 229 6.50 12.50 21.00
C LYS A 229 7.89 12.68 20.39
N LEU A 230 8.03 12.44 19.09
CA LEU A 230 9.32 12.36 18.41
C LEU A 230 9.49 13.47 17.37
N LYS A 231 10.74 13.67 16.94
CA LYS A 231 11.02 14.51 15.77
C LYS A 231 10.33 13.92 14.53
N PRO A 232 9.81 14.76 13.60
CA PRO A 232 9.07 14.27 12.45
C PRO A 232 9.79 13.18 11.64
N TRP A 233 11.06 13.38 11.30
CA TRP A 233 11.80 12.38 10.50
C TRP A 233 11.91 11.01 11.20
N ALA A 234 12.04 10.98 12.53
CA ALA A 234 12.13 9.75 13.30
C ALA A 234 10.77 9.04 13.35
N ALA A 235 9.68 9.80 13.55
CA ALA A 235 8.32 9.25 13.47
C ALA A 235 8.03 8.65 12.09
N PHE A 236 8.45 9.30 11.01
CA PHE A 236 8.31 8.79 9.64
C PHE A 236 9.08 7.47 9.47
N LEU A 237 10.35 7.45 9.85
CA LEU A 237 11.21 6.29 9.69
C LEU A 237 10.72 5.09 10.51
N ILE A 238 10.39 5.29 11.78
CA ILE A 238 9.89 4.24 12.66
C ILE A 238 8.57 3.68 12.11
N THR A 239 7.60 4.54 11.81
CA THR A 239 6.30 4.09 11.27
C THR A 239 6.47 3.32 9.97
N ALA A 240 7.33 3.81 9.06
CA ALA A 240 7.59 3.18 7.78
C ALA A 240 8.24 1.80 7.92
N ILE A 241 9.22 1.65 8.81
CA ILE A 241 9.84 0.35 9.11
C ILE A 241 8.83 -0.59 9.73
N LEU A 242 8.09 -0.16 10.77
CA LEU A 242 7.07 -1.02 11.40
C LEU A 242 6.03 -1.49 10.39
N PHE A 243 5.52 -0.58 9.54
CA PHE A 243 4.63 -0.92 8.43
C PHE A 243 5.28 -1.93 7.46
N GLY A 244 6.50 -1.62 7.01
CA GLY A 244 7.29 -2.40 6.09
C GLY A 244 7.85 -3.71 6.65
N PHE A 245 7.62 -4.02 7.93
CA PHE A 245 7.89 -5.34 8.51
C PHE A 245 6.65 -6.05 9.06
N SER A 246 5.49 -5.38 9.14
CA SER A 246 4.24 -5.94 9.71
C SER A 246 3.27 -6.56 8.70
N TYR A 247 3.55 -6.45 7.40
CA TYR A 247 2.84 -7.20 6.37
C TYR A 247 3.54 -8.56 6.18
N PRO A 248 2.85 -9.62 5.74
CA PRO A 248 3.52 -10.87 5.39
C PRO A 248 4.28 -10.68 4.07
N TRP A 249 5.60 -10.84 4.12
CA TRP A 249 6.49 -10.74 2.96
C TRP A 249 6.91 -12.11 2.48
N HIS A 250 6.99 -12.26 1.16
CA HIS A 250 7.64 -13.42 0.56
C HIS A 250 9.17 -13.24 0.52
N THR A 251 9.68 -11.99 0.56
CA THR A 251 11.13 -11.69 0.55
C THR A 251 11.50 -10.43 1.35
N PRO A 252 12.77 -10.28 1.79
CA PRO A 252 13.29 -9.03 2.36
C PRO A 252 13.16 -7.82 1.42
N GLY A 253 13.25 -8.04 0.09
CA GLY A 253 13.05 -6.99 -0.90
C GLY A 253 11.66 -6.37 -0.81
N PHE A 254 10.61 -7.19 -0.68
CA PHE A 254 9.24 -6.72 -0.47
C PHE A 254 9.09 -5.90 0.82
N ALA A 255 9.73 -6.31 1.91
CA ALA A 255 9.72 -5.56 3.17
C ALA A 255 10.34 -4.15 3.01
N LEU A 256 11.46 -4.05 2.27
CA LEU A 256 12.09 -2.77 1.96
C LEU A 256 11.23 -1.89 1.04
N THR A 257 10.61 -2.48 0.01
CA THR A 257 9.68 -1.77 -0.87
C THR A 257 8.50 -1.19 -0.08
N PHE A 258 7.90 -1.97 0.82
CA PHE A 258 6.83 -1.48 1.66
C PHE A 258 7.31 -0.48 2.72
N THR A 259 8.54 -0.59 3.20
CA THR A 259 9.15 0.47 4.04
C THR A 259 9.19 1.80 3.26
N PHE A 260 9.60 1.77 1.99
CA PHE A 260 9.59 2.96 1.15
C PHE A 260 8.16 3.50 0.91
N PHE A 261 7.19 2.63 0.62
CA PHE A 261 5.78 3.04 0.56
C PHE A 261 5.29 3.61 1.89
N GLY A 262 5.71 3.05 3.03
CA GLY A 262 5.41 3.54 4.36
C GLY A 262 5.84 5.00 4.56
N LEU A 263 7.00 5.39 4.03
CA LEU A 263 7.44 6.79 4.04
C LEU A 263 6.51 7.69 3.22
N ILE A 264 6.09 7.24 2.04
CA ILE A 264 5.14 7.97 1.18
C ILE A 264 3.79 8.13 1.90
N LEU A 265 3.31 7.09 2.58
CA LEU A 265 2.07 7.12 3.35
C LEU A 265 2.16 8.08 4.53
N CYS A 266 3.29 8.12 5.24
CA CYS A 266 3.53 9.12 6.28
C CYS A 266 3.41 10.55 5.72
N ILE A 267 3.98 10.81 4.53
CA ILE A 267 3.83 12.10 3.86
C ILE A 267 2.35 12.37 3.55
N LEU A 268 1.64 11.42 2.96
CA LEU A 268 0.22 11.56 2.63
C LEU A 268 -0.63 11.89 3.86
N VAL A 269 -0.44 11.15 4.95
CA VAL A 269 -1.16 11.38 6.21
C VAL A 269 -0.79 12.75 6.77
N ARG A 270 0.48 13.15 6.74
CA ARG A 270 0.93 14.48 7.21
C ARG A 270 0.31 15.64 6.42
N LYS A 271 0.06 15.44 5.13
CA LYS A 271 -0.54 16.44 4.21
C LYS A 271 -2.06 16.48 4.30
N THR A 272 -2.70 15.32 4.41
CA THR A 272 -4.16 15.19 4.30
C THR A 272 -4.85 15.10 5.65
N ASP A 273 -4.09 14.82 6.71
CA ASP A 273 -4.59 14.37 8.02
C ASP A 273 -5.46 13.11 7.91
N SER A 274 -5.21 12.23 6.94
CA SER A 274 -6.05 11.04 6.71
C SER A 274 -5.23 9.84 6.26
N PHE A 275 -5.59 8.65 6.75
CA PHE A 275 -4.99 7.39 6.29
C PHE A 275 -5.69 6.82 5.06
N ILE A 276 -6.92 7.26 4.75
CA ILE A 276 -7.73 6.68 3.67
C ILE A 276 -7.12 6.88 2.28
N PRO A 277 -6.57 8.07 1.91
CA PRO A 277 -5.87 8.20 0.63
C PRO A 277 -4.72 7.18 0.49
N GLY A 278 -4.02 6.91 1.59
CA GLY A 278 -3.00 5.86 1.65
C GLY A 278 -3.56 4.45 1.42
N LEU A 279 -4.68 4.11 2.07
CA LEU A 279 -5.39 2.85 1.86
C LEU A 279 -5.84 2.69 0.40
N VAL A 280 -6.43 3.74 -0.19
CA VAL A 280 -6.85 3.76 -1.61
C VAL A 280 -5.65 3.54 -2.51
N LEU A 281 -4.55 4.27 -2.29
CA LEU A 281 -3.32 4.11 -3.06
C LEU A 281 -2.81 2.68 -2.99
N LEU A 282 -2.64 2.11 -1.79
CA LEU A 282 -2.13 0.75 -1.63
C LEU A 282 -3.05 -0.30 -2.24
N TYR A 283 -4.36 -0.17 -2.02
CA TYR A 283 -5.33 -1.13 -2.53
C TYR A 283 -5.34 -1.16 -4.07
N PHE A 284 -5.43 0.02 -4.70
CA PHE A 284 -5.38 0.10 -6.16
C PHE A 284 -3.99 -0.23 -6.71
N ALA A 285 -2.92 0.10 -5.98
CA ALA A 285 -1.56 -0.29 -6.37
C ALA A 285 -1.48 -1.82 -6.43
N TYR A 286 -2.03 -2.50 -5.41
CA TYR A 286 -2.13 -3.95 -5.41
C TYR A 286 -3.00 -4.46 -6.56
N MET A 287 -4.16 -3.85 -6.83
CA MET A 287 -5.02 -4.24 -7.95
C MET A 287 -4.39 -4.07 -9.32
N PHE A 288 -3.70 -2.97 -9.57
CA PHE A 288 -3.08 -2.75 -10.88
C PHE A 288 -1.79 -3.56 -11.02
N HIS A 289 -1.04 -3.71 -9.94
CA HIS A 289 0.13 -4.58 -9.88
C HIS A 289 -0.25 -6.05 -10.13
N ALA A 290 -1.20 -6.56 -9.35
CA ALA A 290 -1.71 -7.92 -9.47
C ALA A 290 -2.53 -8.11 -10.76
N GLY A 291 -3.50 -7.25 -11.03
CA GLY A 291 -4.43 -7.41 -12.14
C GLY A 291 -3.75 -7.33 -13.50
N LEU A 292 -3.00 -6.25 -13.77
CA LEU A 292 -2.41 -6.04 -15.09
C LEU A 292 -1.36 -7.11 -15.40
N ALA A 293 -0.52 -7.45 -14.43
CA ALA A 293 0.49 -8.47 -14.61
C ALA A 293 -0.09 -9.89 -14.65
N TRP A 294 -1.13 -10.22 -13.86
CA TRP A 294 -1.62 -11.60 -13.72
C TRP A 294 -2.74 -11.98 -14.68
N GLN A 295 -3.60 -11.05 -15.11
CA GLN A 295 -4.79 -11.38 -15.91
C GLN A 295 -4.88 -10.59 -17.21
N GLY A 296 -3.94 -9.66 -17.40
CA GLY A 296 -3.94 -8.75 -18.53
C GLY A 296 -4.98 -7.64 -18.39
N PRO A 297 -4.95 -6.69 -19.33
CA PRO A 297 -5.77 -5.48 -19.26
C PRO A 297 -7.27 -5.77 -19.28
N ASN A 298 -7.73 -6.71 -20.11
CA ASN A 298 -9.17 -6.97 -20.28
C ASN A 298 -9.85 -7.36 -18.98
N ILE A 299 -9.38 -8.40 -18.29
CA ILE A 299 -9.99 -8.86 -17.02
C ILE A 299 -9.83 -7.79 -15.93
N THR A 300 -8.68 -7.12 -15.89
CA THR A 300 -8.41 -6.06 -14.92
C THR A 300 -9.43 -4.94 -15.02
N PHE A 301 -9.68 -4.41 -16.21
CA PHE A 301 -10.56 -3.26 -16.39
C PHE A 301 -12.03 -3.62 -16.45
N THR A 302 -12.41 -4.82 -16.90
CA THR A 302 -13.82 -5.21 -17.04
C THR A 302 -14.41 -5.84 -15.78
N ILE A 303 -13.59 -6.48 -14.93
CA ILE A 303 -14.08 -7.25 -13.77
C ILE A 303 -13.45 -6.75 -12.47
N ILE A 304 -12.11 -6.72 -12.40
CA ILE A 304 -11.40 -6.44 -11.13
C ILE A 304 -11.62 -4.99 -10.69
N PHE A 305 -11.45 -4.05 -11.61
CA PHE A 305 -11.53 -2.62 -11.34
C PHE A 305 -12.94 -2.16 -10.93
N PRO A 306 -14.03 -2.52 -11.65
CA PRO A 306 -15.39 -2.14 -11.24
C PRO A 306 -15.79 -2.74 -9.88
N THR A 307 -15.46 -4.01 -9.64
CA THR A 307 -15.76 -4.69 -8.38
C THR A 307 -15.07 -4.01 -7.20
N SER A 308 -13.79 -3.65 -7.38
CA SER A 308 -12.99 -2.99 -6.36
C SER A 308 -13.46 -1.58 -6.05
N LEU A 309 -13.95 -0.84 -7.05
CA LEU A 309 -14.62 0.44 -6.83
C LEU A 309 -15.88 0.26 -5.97
N GLY A 310 -16.67 -0.79 -6.22
CA GLY A 310 -17.84 -1.12 -5.41
C GLY A 310 -17.51 -1.39 -3.94
N ILE A 311 -16.51 -2.23 -3.68
CA ILE A 311 -16.10 -2.55 -2.29
C ILE A 311 -15.52 -1.31 -1.60
N LEU A 312 -14.67 -0.53 -2.29
CA LEU A 312 -14.11 0.70 -1.73
C LEU A 312 -15.22 1.71 -1.41
N ALA A 313 -16.22 1.85 -2.28
CA ALA A 313 -17.35 2.75 -2.05
C ALA A 313 -18.13 2.36 -0.79
N ILE A 314 -18.34 1.07 -0.53
CA ILE A 314 -18.98 0.57 0.70
C ILE A 314 -18.16 0.94 1.94
N ILE A 315 -16.84 0.76 1.92
CA ILE A 315 -15.98 1.09 3.06
C ILE A 315 -15.94 2.59 3.32
N ILE A 316 -15.80 3.40 2.27
CA ILE A 316 -15.84 4.86 2.39
C ILE A 316 -17.19 5.31 2.94
N TYR A 317 -18.29 4.75 2.42
CA TYR A 317 -19.63 5.03 2.93
C TYR A 317 -19.76 4.66 4.42
N ALA A 318 -19.32 3.47 4.82
CA ALA A 318 -19.35 3.02 6.21
C ALA A 318 -18.52 3.95 7.13
N ASN A 319 -17.32 4.36 6.71
CA ASN A 319 -16.47 5.28 7.47
C ASN A 319 -17.08 6.68 7.60
N ILE A 320 -17.81 7.17 6.59
CA ILE A 320 -18.46 8.48 6.62
C ILE A 320 -19.73 8.44 7.48
N LYS A 321 -20.57 7.40 7.33
CA LYS A 321 -21.91 7.37 7.95
C LYS A 321 -21.92 6.78 9.36
N ILE A 322 -21.08 5.80 9.67
CA ILE A 322 -21.20 5.05 10.92
C ILE A 322 -20.56 5.81 12.11
N ARG A 323 -19.75 6.85 11.89
CA ARG A 323 -19.01 7.56 12.98
C ARG A 323 -18.44 6.57 14.01
N ILE A 324 -17.83 5.47 13.55
CA ILE A 324 -17.02 4.61 14.43
C ILE A 324 -15.81 5.41 14.90
#